data_AF-A0A358R3M3-F1
#
_entry.id   AF-A0A358R3M3-F1
#
_cell.length_a   1.000
_cell.length_b   1.000
_cell.length_c   1.000
_cell.angle_alpha   90.00
_cell.angle_beta   90.00
_cell.angle_gamma   90.00
#
_symmetry.space_group_name_H-M   'P 1'
#
loop_
_entity.id
_entity.type
_entity.pdbx_description
1 polymer ?
#
loop_
_entity_poly.entity_id
_entity_poly.type
_entity_poly.pdbx_seq_one_letter_code
_entity_poly.pdbx_strand_id
1 'polypeptide(L)'
;MSTTDPDALDAFHEDIQTVVQALKDSFEADAAQAKVDDHNNLLYIEIEGLQDYTDEEIEEIAGPVLEELDLDFEEILLVHLSA
;
A
#
# COMPACT_ATOMS: atom_id res chain seq x y z
N MET A 1 0.79 26.14 -13.97
CA MET A 1 2.18 25.69 -13.77
C MET A 1 2.09 24.28 -13.25
N SER A 2 2.29 23.27 -14.10
CA SER A 2 2.48 21.89 -13.63
C SER A 2 3.98 21.74 -13.41
N THR A 3 4.44 22.02 -12.19
CA THR A 3 5.77 21.58 -11.79
C THR A 3 5.62 20.13 -11.36
N THR A 4 6.08 19.23 -12.22
CA THR A 4 6.46 17.89 -11.80
C THR A 4 7.75 18.08 -10.99
N ASP A 5 7.60 18.40 -9.71
CA ASP A 5 8.71 18.52 -8.76
C ASP A 5 9.26 17.10 -8.52
N PRO A 6 10.53 16.81 -8.89
CA PRO A 6 11.09 15.47 -8.75
C PRO A 6 11.17 15.04 -7.28
N ASP A 7 11.41 15.96 -6.36
CA ASP A 7 11.38 15.70 -4.91
C ASP A 7 10.01 15.20 -4.43
N ALA A 8 8.91 15.64 -5.04
CA ALA A 8 7.57 15.16 -4.66
C ALA A 8 7.31 13.72 -5.15
N LEU A 9 7.90 13.35 -6.30
CA LEU A 9 7.85 11.98 -6.82
C LEU A 9 8.69 11.00 -6.00
N ASP A 10 9.86 11.44 -5.51
CA ASP A 10 10.71 10.63 -4.63
C ASP A 10 10.05 10.42 -3.26
N ALA A 11 9.52 11.48 -2.64
CA ALA A 11 8.81 11.39 -1.36
C ALA A 11 7.59 10.45 -1.44
N PHE A 12 6.80 10.58 -2.51
CA PHE A 12 5.66 9.69 -2.76
C PHE A 12 6.05 8.21 -2.85
N HIS A 13 7.15 7.89 -3.55
CA HIS A 13 7.63 6.51 -3.60
C HIS A 13 8.11 6.02 -2.23
N GLU A 14 8.74 6.88 -1.43
CA GLU A 14 9.19 6.55 -0.08
C GLU A 14 8.00 6.27 0.85
N ASP A 15 6.93 7.06 0.76
CA ASP A 15 5.70 6.84 1.52
C ASP A 15 5.06 5.49 1.15
N ILE A 16 4.91 5.19 -0.15
CA ILE A 16 4.38 3.90 -0.60
C ILE A 16 5.24 2.75 -0.10
N GLN A 17 6.56 2.86 -0.19
CA GLN A 17 7.47 1.81 0.31
C GLN A 17 7.33 1.61 1.81
N THR A 18 7.15 2.70 2.56
CA THR A 18 6.93 2.65 4.01
C THR A 18 5.65 1.89 4.35
N VAL A 19 4.55 2.18 3.64
CA VAL A 19 3.26 1.48 3.81
C VAL A 19 3.40 0.00 3.50
N VAL A 20 3.99 -0.34 2.33
CA VAL A 20 4.17 -1.73 1.90
C VAL A 20 5.03 -2.50 2.91
N GLN A 21 6.09 -1.88 3.42
CA GLN A 21 6.97 -2.51 4.39
C GLN A 21 6.27 -2.70 5.74
N ALA A 22 5.55 -1.69 6.23
CA ALA A 22 4.78 -1.79 7.46
C ALA A 22 3.72 -2.89 7.37
N LEU A 23 2.94 -2.93 6.29
CA LEU A 23 1.95 -4.00 6.06
C LEU A 23 2.63 -5.36 5.93
N LYS A 24 3.75 -5.47 5.22
CA LYS A 24 4.52 -6.71 5.13
C LYS A 24 4.92 -7.24 6.51
N ASP A 25 5.45 -6.37 7.37
CA ASP A 25 5.84 -6.75 8.73
C ASP A 25 4.61 -7.10 9.59
N SER A 26 3.50 -6.38 9.42
CA SER A 26 2.25 -6.63 10.14
C SER A 26 1.57 -7.95 9.77
N PHE A 27 1.63 -8.35 8.49
CA PHE A 27 1.10 -9.61 7.99
C PHE A 27 2.11 -10.76 8.01
N GLU A 28 3.30 -10.54 8.60
CA GLU A 28 4.41 -11.51 8.65
C GLU A 28 4.74 -12.12 7.26
N ALA A 29 4.59 -11.33 6.20
CA ALA A 29 4.68 -11.78 4.82
C ALA A 29 6.13 -11.85 4.34
N ASP A 30 6.49 -12.87 3.58
CA ASP A 30 7.82 -13.00 2.96
C ASP A 30 8.01 -11.96 1.82
N ALA A 31 6.94 -11.66 1.08
CA ALA A 31 6.92 -10.68 0.01
C ALA A 31 5.69 -9.76 0.04
N ALA A 32 5.90 -8.50 -0.31
CA ALA A 32 4.84 -7.52 -0.56
C ALA A 32 5.27 -6.56 -1.68
N GLN A 33 4.31 -6.09 -2.47
CA GLN A 33 4.54 -5.22 -3.62
C GLN A 33 3.44 -4.15 -3.70
N ALA A 34 3.78 -2.97 -4.20
CA ALA A 34 2.79 -1.94 -4.51
C ALA A 34 2.72 -1.70 -6.02
N LYS A 35 1.50 -1.45 -6.49
CA LYS A 35 1.21 -1.07 -7.87
C LYS A 35 0.26 0.12 -7.88
N VAL A 36 0.75 1.21 -8.45
CA VAL A 36 -0.02 2.43 -8.65
C VAL A 36 -0.79 2.34 -9.96
N ASP A 37 -2.07 2.68 -9.92
CA ASP A 37 -2.90 2.91 -11.10
C ASP A 37 -3.24 4.40 -11.19
N ASP A 38 -2.39 5.15 -11.90
CA ASP A 38 -2.57 6.58 -12.13
C ASP A 38 -3.86 6.93 -12.88
N HIS A 39 -4.43 5.99 -13.65
CA HIS A 39 -5.64 6.26 -14.42
C HIS A 39 -6.87 6.35 -13.53
N ASN A 40 -6.91 5.52 -12.49
CA ASN A 40 -8.03 5.44 -11.55
C ASN A 40 -7.69 6.05 -10.17
N ASN A 41 -6.47 6.57 -9.98
CA ASN A 41 -5.96 7.06 -8.71
C ASN A 41 -6.05 6.01 -7.57
N LEU A 42 -5.70 4.76 -7.90
CA LEU A 42 -5.77 3.62 -6.99
C LEU A 42 -4.38 3.09 -6.63
N LEU A 43 -4.23 2.62 -5.40
CA LEU A 43 -3.04 1.88 -4.97
C LEU A 43 -3.42 0.43 -4.68
N TYR A 44 -2.78 -0.51 -5.39
CA TYR A 44 -2.89 -1.93 -5.11
C TYR A 44 -1.67 -2.35 -4.29
N ILE A 45 -1.90 -2.94 -3.12
CA ILE A 45 -0.86 -3.51 -2.27
C ILE A 45 -1.02 -5.02 -2.30
N GLU A 46 -0.11 -5.69 -2.97
CA GLU A 46 -0.08 -7.14 -3.13
C GLU A 46 0.74 -7.74 -1.99
N ILE A 47 0.14 -8.56 -1.12
CA ILE A 47 0.81 -9.16 0.04
C ILE A 47 0.71 -10.68 -0.05
N GLU A 48 1.84 -11.36 0.12
CA GLU A 48 1.88 -12.83 0.19
C GLU A 48 1.25 -13.31 1.50
N GLY A 49 0.40 -14.33 1.45
CA GLY A 49 -0.25 -14.84 2.67
C GLY A 49 -1.53 -14.10 3.08
N LEU A 50 -1.94 -13.05 2.35
CA LEU A 50 -3.12 -12.26 2.70
C LEU A 50 -4.41 -13.11 2.77
N GLN A 51 -4.50 -14.19 1.99
CA GLN A 51 -5.66 -15.11 2.00
C GLN A 51 -5.85 -15.90 3.31
N ASP A 52 -4.81 -15.95 4.16
CA ASP A 52 -4.89 -16.61 5.47
C ASP A 52 -5.62 -15.75 6.50
N TYR A 53 -5.90 -14.48 6.18
CA TYR A 53 -6.63 -13.52 7.00
C TYR A 53 -8.04 -13.30 6.45
N THR A 54 -8.98 -13.04 7.35
CA THR A 54 -10.33 -12.59 6.97
C THR A 54 -10.33 -11.10 6.64
N ASP A 55 -11.34 -10.64 5.89
CA ASP A 55 -11.49 -9.22 5.55
C ASP A 55 -11.49 -8.31 6.79
N GLU A 56 -12.11 -8.79 7.89
CA GLU A 56 -12.18 -8.09 9.18
C GLU A 56 -10.80 -7.99 9.84
N GLU A 57 -10.01 -9.07 9.86
CA GLU A 57 -8.63 -9.07 10.36
C GLU A 57 -7.71 -8.18 9.52
N ILE A 58 -7.88 -8.20 8.20
CA ILE A 58 -7.13 -7.33 7.29
C ILE A 58 -7.42 -5.86 7.60
N GLU A 59 -8.68 -5.49 7.81
CA GLU A 59 -9.07 -4.12 8.15
C GLU A 59 -8.53 -3.70 9.52
N GLU A 60 -8.57 -4.58 10.54
CA GLU A 60 -8.03 -4.30 11.87
C GLU A 60 -6.50 -4.10 11.86
N ILE A 61 -5.78 -4.82 10.99
CA ILE A 61 -4.32 -4.73 10.88
C ILE A 61 -3.90 -3.56 9.99
N ALA A 62 -4.49 -3.45 8.79
CA ALA A 62 -4.11 -2.46 7.80
C ALA A 62 -4.66 -1.07 8.10
N GLY A 63 -5.84 -0.97 8.69
CA GLY A 63 -6.50 0.28 9.08
C GLY A 63 -5.55 1.29 9.74
N PRO A 64 -4.92 0.95 10.89
CA PRO A 64 -4.02 1.89 11.56
C PRO A 64 -2.80 2.28 10.71
N VAL A 65 -2.24 1.33 9.93
CA VAL A 65 -1.08 1.60 9.06
C VAL A 65 -1.45 2.59 7.95
N LEU A 66 -2.62 2.42 7.35
CA LEU A 66 -3.14 3.28 6.30
C LEU A 66 -3.61 4.64 6.84
N GLU A 67 -4.13 4.72 8.06
CA GLU A 67 -4.50 5.98 8.70
C GLU A 67 -3.28 6.82 9.12
N GLU A 68 -2.16 6.19 9.46
CA GLU A 68 -0.92 6.89 9.80
C GLU A 68 -0.21 7.49 8.58
N LEU A 69 -0.49 6.97 7.39
CA LEU A 69 0.19 7.33 6.15
C LEU A 69 -0.79 8.11 5.27
N ASP A 70 -0.54 9.41 5.13
CA ASP A 70 -1.39 10.36 4.38
C ASP A 70 -1.19 10.18 2.86
N LEU A 71 -1.61 9.02 2.35
CA LEU A 71 -1.51 8.69 0.94
C LEU A 71 -2.62 9.37 0.14
N ASP A 72 -2.25 10.17 -0.86
CA ASP A 72 -3.16 10.91 -1.75
C ASP A 72 -3.90 10.02 -2.79
N PHE A 73 -4.30 8.79 -2.42
CA PHE A 73 -5.09 7.89 -3.27
C PHE A 73 -6.58 7.98 -2.99
N GLU A 74 -7.39 7.74 -4.01
CA GLU A 74 -8.85 7.69 -3.85
C GLU A 74 -9.27 6.44 -3.08
N GLU A 75 -8.61 5.30 -3.36
CA GLU A 75 -8.85 4.04 -2.68
C GLU A 75 -7.58 3.17 -2.69
N ILE A 76 -7.39 2.42 -1.61
CA ILE A 76 -6.26 1.51 -1.41
C ILE A 76 -6.82 0.09 -1.30
N LEU A 77 -6.31 -0.81 -2.14
CA LEU A 77 -6.79 -2.18 -2.27
C LEU A 77 -5.69 -3.14 -1.84
N LEU A 78 -5.92 -3.89 -0.76
CA LEU A 78 -5.08 -5.00 -0.39
C LEU A 78 -5.51 -6.24 -1.18
N VAL A 79 -4.57 -6.85 -1.87
CA VAL A 79 -4.82 -8.04 -2.69
C VAL A 79 -3.77 -9.11 -2.42
N HIS A 80 -4.15 -10.36 -2.66
CA HIS A 80 -3.21 -11.48 -2.53
C HIS A 80 -2.14 -11.41 -3.62
N LEU A 81 -0.86 -11.45 -3.20
CA LEU A 81 0.26 -11.60 -4.13
C LEU A 81 0.31 -13.02 -4.67
N SER A 82 -0.13 -13.20 -5.91
CA SER A 82 -0.01 -14.49 -6.61
C SER A 82 1.41 -14.63 -7.15
N ALA A 83 2.25 -15.41 -6.45
CA ALA A 83 3.59 -15.79 -6.87
C ALA A 83 3.61 -16.67 -8.12
#